data_AF-A0AAU9X269-F1
#
_entry.id   AF-A0AAU9X269-F1
#
_cell.length_a   1.000
_cell.length_b   1.000
_cell.length_c   1.000
_cell.angle_alpha   90.00
_cell.angle_beta   90.00
_cell.angle_gamma   90.00
#
_symmetry.space_group_name_H-M   'P 1'
#
loop_
_entity.id
_entity.type
_entity.pdbx_description
1 polymer ?
#
loop_
_entity_poly.entity_id
_entity_poly.type
_entity_poly.pdbx_seq_one_letter_code
_entity_poly.pdbx_strand_id
1 'polypeptide(L)'
;MLTCLQEGGTKDMKRRLKSAWQYLKTDYKIHLARESPCPDYCQKFALSSSEPEFHRSCGHQHTVNCDRCEDLQNVMADLQLAFDSQEVKFSSKDQLEELQYDMDKAIPDIDGWKAHILREVHQDTAKSAVIENLANNQVLIIMDWAMKFLPIGYRETQRGWFGKKGKSWHVSVAVQKGDDGEIEVEFQLCLGVM
;
A
#
# COMPACT_ATOMS: atom_id res chain seq x y z
N MET A 1 -20.02 8.14 -10.85
CA MET A 1 -19.84 6.73 -11.27
C MET A 1 -21.07 5.85 -10.98
N LEU A 2 -21.66 5.84 -9.78
CA LEU A 2 -22.76 4.91 -9.41
C LEU A 2 -24.20 5.40 -9.71
N THR A 3 -24.39 6.48 -10.46
CA THR A 3 -25.73 7.05 -10.72
C THR A 3 -26.33 6.62 -12.06
N CYS A 4 -25.58 5.90 -12.91
CA CYS A 4 -25.95 5.64 -14.31
C CYS A 4 -26.06 4.16 -14.70
N LEU A 5 -25.93 3.24 -13.73
CA LEU A 5 -26.01 1.79 -13.93
C LEU A 5 -27.36 1.26 -13.39
N GLN A 6 -27.89 0.14 -13.92
CA GLN A 6 -29.15 -0.46 -13.43
C GLN A 6 -29.15 -0.59 -11.89
N GLU A 7 -30.24 -0.21 -11.23
CA GLU A 7 -30.25 -0.05 -9.76
C GLU A 7 -29.80 -1.29 -8.98
N GLY A 8 -29.97 -2.50 -9.51
CA GLY A 8 -29.54 -3.76 -8.89
C GLY A 8 -28.03 -4.00 -9.00
N GLY A 9 -27.48 -3.97 -10.21
CA GLY A 9 -26.05 -4.24 -10.46
C GLY A 9 -25.12 -3.20 -9.81
N THR A 10 -25.56 -1.94 -9.78
CA THR A 10 -24.82 -0.84 -9.16
C THR A 10 -24.71 -0.97 -7.64
N LYS A 11 -25.79 -1.44 -7.00
CA LYS A 11 -25.82 -1.69 -5.55
C LYS A 11 -24.91 -2.85 -5.17
N ASP A 12 -24.82 -3.88 -6.01
CA ASP A 12 -23.95 -5.03 -5.78
C ASP A 12 -22.46 -4.70 -5.93
N MET A 13 -22.06 -4.04 -7.02
CA MET A 13 -20.66 -3.62 -7.23
C MET A 13 -20.18 -2.69 -6.10
N LYS A 14 -21.02 -1.74 -5.66
CA LYS A 14 -20.70 -0.87 -4.53
C LYS A 14 -20.47 -1.67 -3.24
N ARG A 15 -21.29 -2.70 -2.99
CA ARG A 15 -21.17 -3.57 -1.81
C ARG A 15 -19.86 -4.37 -1.86
N ARG A 16 -19.53 -4.95 -3.01
CA ARG A 16 -18.30 -5.72 -3.22
C ARG A 16 -17.05 -4.86 -3.06
N LEU A 17 -17.02 -3.67 -3.67
CA LEU A 17 -15.93 -2.70 -3.46
C LEU A 17 -15.77 -2.32 -1.98
N LYS A 18 -16.87 -2.08 -1.26
CA LYS A 18 -16.81 -1.77 0.18
C LYS A 18 -16.26 -2.94 1.00
N SER A 19 -16.64 -4.17 0.63
CA SER A 19 -16.12 -5.40 1.24
C SER A 19 -14.62 -5.55 0.99
N ALA A 20 -14.18 -5.34 -0.26
CA ALA A 20 -12.77 -5.40 -0.63
C ALA A 20 -11.93 -4.31 0.08
N TRP A 21 -12.44 -3.08 0.16
CA TRP A 21 -11.80 -2.00 0.93
C TRP A 21 -11.63 -2.36 2.41
N GLN A 22 -12.69 -2.90 3.03
CA GLN A 22 -12.63 -3.32 4.43
C GLN A 22 -11.60 -4.45 4.60
N TYR A 23 -11.63 -5.44 3.71
CA TYR A 23 -10.70 -6.56 3.70
C TYR A 23 -9.23 -6.13 3.61
N LEU A 24 -8.89 -5.27 2.64
CA LEU A 24 -7.54 -4.73 2.49
C LEU A 24 -7.10 -3.97 3.75
N LYS A 25 -8.00 -3.20 4.35
CA LYS A 25 -7.71 -2.39 5.52
C LYS A 25 -7.46 -3.20 6.80
N THR A 26 -8.18 -4.30 7.02
CA THR A 26 -8.13 -5.01 8.31
C THR A 26 -7.47 -6.37 8.25
N ASP A 27 -7.84 -7.19 7.26
CA ASP A 27 -7.58 -8.63 7.29
C ASP A 27 -6.40 -9.01 6.40
N TYR A 28 -6.23 -8.36 5.24
CA TYR A 28 -5.28 -8.79 4.21
C TYR A 28 -3.88 -9.03 4.79
N LYS A 29 -3.39 -8.08 5.60
CA LYS A 29 -2.08 -8.15 6.25
C LYS A 29 -1.88 -9.38 7.16
N ILE A 30 -2.95 -9.93 7.72
CA ILE A 30 -2.91 -11.08 8.65
C ILE A 30 -2.69 -12.39 7.88
N HIS A 31 -3.11 -12.45 6.62
CA HIS A 31 -2.93 -13.64 5.77
C HIS A 31 -1.57 -13.69 5.09
N LEU A 32 -0.84 -12.56 5.05
CA LEU A 32 0.46 -12.47 4.41
C LEU A 32 1.50 -13.30 5.15
N ALA A 33 2.26 -14.10 4.39
CA ALA A 33 3.32 -14.93 4.92
C ALA A 33 4.52 -14.94 3.97
N ARG A 34 5.71 -15.27 4.50
CA ARG A 34 6.92 -15.39 3.69
C ARG A 34 6.74 -16.38 2.53
N GLU A 35 6.11 -17.51 2.82
CA GLU A 35 5.72 -18.53 1.87
C GLU A 35 4.26 -18.93 2.13
N SER A 36 3.44 -19.05 1.09
CA SER A 36 2.02 -19.38 1.20
C SER A 36 1.57 -20.12 -0.05
N PRO A 37 0.67 -21.13 0.06
CA PRO A 37 0.09 -21.77 -1.11
C PRO A 37 -0.87 -20.85 -1.88
N CYS A 38 -1.19 -19.66 -1.34
CA CYS A 38 -1.93 -18.63 -2.05
C CYS A 38 -0.98 -17.58 -2.62
N PRO A 39 -1.03 -17.28 -3.94
CA PRO A 39 -0.11 -16.34 -4.57
C PRO A 39 -0.27 -14.92 -4.04
N ASP A 40 -1.50 -14.49 -3.71
CA ASP A 40 -1.79 -13.18 -3.13
C ASP A 40 -1.21 -12.97 -1.73
N TYR A 41 -0.89 -14.06 -1.03
CA TYR A 41 -0.42 -14.08 0.35
C TYR A 41 1.06 -14.39 0.48
N CYS A 42 1.67 -14.96 -0.57
CA CYS A 42 3.06 -15.36 -0.58
C CYS A 42 3.94 -14.14 -0.90
N GLN A 43 4.57 -13.55 0.12
CA GLN A 43 5.45 -12.39 -0.05
C GLN A 43 6.57 -12.68 -1.06
N LYS A 44 7.18 -13.87 -0.99
CA LYS A 44 8.27 -14.27 -1.88
C LYS A 44 7.83 -14.29 -3.34
N PHE A 45 6.61 -14.73 -3.63
CA PHE A 45 6.05 -14.75 -4.98
C PHE A 45 5.61 -13.36 -5.42
N ALA A 46 4.78 -12.69 -4.62
CA ALA A 46 4.16 -11.42 -4.97
C ALA A 46 5.13 -10.23 -5.04
N LEU A 47 6.29 -10.31 -4.38
CA LEU A 47 7.38 -9.32 -4.50
C LEU A 47 8.47 -9.72 -5.50
N SER A 48 8.36 -10.88 -6.14
CA SER A 48 9.29 -11.31 -7.18
C SER A 48 9.12 -10.44 -8.42
N SER A 49 10.22 -10.08 -9.08
CA SER A 49 10.17 -9.35 -10.35
C SER A 49 10.87 -10.11 -11.48
N SER A 50 10.79 -9.57 -12.68
CA SER A 50 11.54 -10.04 -13.85
C SER A 50 13.04 -9.71 -13.78
N GLU A 51 13.43 -8.74 -12.95
CA GLU A 51 14.84 -8.37 -12.78
C GLU A 51 15.59 -9.49 -12.03
N PRO A 52 16.72 -9.99 -12.56
CA PRO A 52 17.41 -11.15 -11.99
C PRO A 52 17.78 -11.01 -10.50
N GLU A 53 18.17 -9.82 -10.07
CA GLU A 53 18.53 -9.53 -8.66
C GLU A 53 17.34 -9.56 -7.70
N PHE A 54 16.12 -9.35 -8.21
CA PHE A 54 14.89 -9.33 -7.45
C PHE A 54 13.98 -10.52 -7.80
N HIS A 55 14.46 -11.43 -8.65
CA HIS A 55 13.74 -12.64 -8.99
C HIS A 55 13.84 -13.65 -7.84
N ARG A 56 12.70 -14.07 -7.33
CA ARG A 56 12.56 -15.07 -6.27
C ARG A 56 11.70 -16.23 -6.78
N SER A 57 12.17 -17.46 -6.57
CA SER A 57 11.41 -18.67 -6.84
C SER A 57 10.89 -19.31 -5.55
N CYS A 58 9.66 -19.82 -5.60
CA CYS A 58 9.05 -20.56 -4.49
C CYS A 58 9.39 -22.06 -4.58
N GLY A 59 9.62 -22.69 -3.43
CA GLY A 59 9.78 -24.16 -3.34
C GLY A 59 8.45 -24.92 -3.21
N HIS A 60 7.33 -24.20 -3.32
CA HIS A 60 5.97 -24.69 -3.16
C HIS A 60 5.11 -24.26 -4.36
N GLN A 61 3.94 -24.87 -4.50
CA GLN A 61 2.96 -24.52 -5.54
C GLN A 61 1.90 -23.55 -5.00
N HIS A 62 1.41 -22.67 -5.88
CA HIS A 62 0.36 -21.71 -5.57
C HIS A 62 -1.00 -22.22 -6.06
N THR A 63 -1.57 -23.21 -5.37
CA THR A 63 -2.81 -23.89 -5.76
C THR A 63 -4.05 -23.37 -5.03
N VAL A 64 -3.88 -22.49 -4.05
CA VAL A 64 -4.99 -21.95 -3.24
C VAL A 64 -5.33 -20.55 -3.72
N ASN A 65 -6.60 -20.34 -4.04
CA ASN A 65 -7.13 -19.03 -4.38
C ASN A 65 -7.75 -18.39 -3.13
N CYS A 66 -7.60 -17.07 -3.02
CA CYS A 66 -8.30 -16.30 -2.00
C CYS A 66 -9.56 -15.68 -2.61
N ASP A 67 -10.73 -16.13 -2.16
CA ASP A 67 -12.02 -15.62 -2.64
C ASP A 67 -12.15 -14.09 -2.53
N ARG A 68 -11.57 -13.48 -1.49
CA ARG A 68 -11.63 -12.02 -1.28
C ARG A 68 -10.68 -11.25 -2.21
N CYS A 69 -9.51 -11.81 -2.52
CA CYS A 69 -8.58 -11.23 -3.50
C CYS A 69 -9.14 -11.40 -4.92
N GLU A 70 -9.73 -12.56 -5.21
CA GLU A 70 -10.38 -12.86 -6.48
C GLU A 70 -11.62 -11.98 -6.68
N ASP A 71 -12.49 -11.85 -5.68
CA ASP A 71 -13.67 -10.97 -5.76
C ASP A 71 -13.28 -9.50 -5.96
N LEU A 72 -12.16 -9.05 -5.36
CA LEU A 72 -11.62 -7.72 -5.65
C LEU A 72 -11.26 -7.60 -7.14
N GLN A 73 -10.51 -8.53 -7.71
CA GLN A 73 -10.17 -8.47 -9.14
C GLN A 73 -11.42 -8.55 -10.03
N ASN A 74 -12.38 -9.41 -9.68
CA ASN A 74 -13.62 -9.57 -10.40
C ASN A 74 -14.46 -8.29 -10.37
N VAL A 75 -14.61 -7.61 -9.22
CA VAL A 75 -15.40 -6.37 -9.17
C VAL A 75 -14.74 -5.24 -9.97
N MET A 76 -13.40 -5.20 -10.04
CA MET A 76 -12.70 -4.23 -10.89
C MET A 76 -12.94 -4.51 -12.38
N ALA A 77 -12.91 -5.77 -12.80
CA ALA A 77 -13.24 -6.18 -14.16
C ALA A 77 -14.72 -5.89 -14.51
N ASP A 78 -15.64 -6.20 -13.59
CA ASP A 78 -17.06 -5.94 -13.77
C ASP A 78 -17.34 -4.43 -13.91
N LEU A 79 -16.64 -3.58 -13.15
CA LEU A 79 -16.75 -2.12 -13.26
C LEU A 79 -16.27 -1.62 -14.62
N GLN A 80 -15.13 -2.12 -15.10
CA GLN A 80 -14.59 -1.77 -16.41
C GLN A 80 -15.54 -2.21 -17.53
N LEU A 81 -16.03 -3.45 -17.48
CA LEU A 81 -17.01 -3.97 -18.44
C LEU A 81 -18.32 -3.16 -18.43
N ALA A 82 -18.80 -2.80 -17.24
CA ALA A 82 -20.00 -1.99 -17.10
C ALA A 82 -19.81 -0.59 -17.66
N PHE A 83 -18.62 0.00 -17.50
CA PHE A 83 -18.27 1.29 -18.08
C PHE A 83 -18.16 1.25 -19.61
N ASP A 84 -17.54 0.20 -20.14
CA ASP A 84 -17.37 0.00 -21.59
C ASP A 84 -18.68 -0.39 -22.28
N SER A 85 -19.68 -0.83 -21.52
CA SER A 85 -21.01 -1.14 -22.05
C SER A 85 -21.74 0.13 -22.53
N GLN A 86 -22.37 0.05 -23.71
CA GLN A 86 -23.23 1.12 -24.24
C GLN A 86 -24.53 1.33 -23.43
N GLU A 87 -24.73 0.59 -22.34
CA GLU A 87 -25.89 0.74 -21.46
C GLU A 87 -25.80 1.99 -20.57
N VAL A 88 -24.59 2.52 -20.35
CA VAL A 88 -24.37 3.73 -19.55
C VAL A 88 -24.53 4.96 -20.43
N LYS A 89 -25.62 5.71 -20.21
CA LYS A 89 -25.85 6.99 -20.89
C LYS A 89 -25.16 8.12 -20.12
N PHE A 90 -24.10 8.67 -20.70
CA PHE A 90 -23.43 9.86 -20.19
C PHE A 90 -24.14 11.13 -20.69
N SER A 91 -24.23 12.16 -19.83
CA SER A 91 -24.92 13.40 -20.20
C SER A 91 -24.10 14.29 -21.15
N SER A 92 -22.78 14.08 -21.22
CA SER A 92 -21.88 14.80 -22.12
C SER A 92 -20.60 14.01 -22.38
N LYS A 93 -19.84 14.40 -23.42
CA LYS A 93 -18.52 13.85 -23.73
C LYS A 93 -17.51 14.15 -22.61
N ASP A 94 -17.54 15.37 -22.07
CA ASP A 94 -16.63 15.79 -21.00
C ASP A 94 -16.81 14.91 -19.74
N GLN A 95 -18.06 14.58 -19.39
CA GLN A 95 -18.33 13.66 -18.28
C GLN A 95 -17.83 12.23 -18.53
N LEU A 96 -17.88 11.76 -19.77
CA LEU A 96 -17.33 10.46 -20.13
C LEU A 96 -15.80 10.46 -19.96
N GLU A 97 -15.12 11.51 -20.45
CA GLU A 97 -13.67 11.66 -20.35
C GLU A 97 -13.20 11.76 -18.89
N GLU A 98 -13.90 12.54 -18.05
CA GLU A 98 -13.59 12.63 -16.62
C GLU A 98 -13.74 11.29 -15.90
N LEU A 99 -14.83 10.56 -16.15
CA LEU A 99 -15.05 9.27 -15.51
C LEU A 99 -14.11 8.17 -16.01
N GLN A 100 -13.74 8.20 -17.30
CA GLN A 100 -12.71 7.31 -17.83
C GLN A 100 -11.38 7.57 -17.12
N TYR A 101 -11.00 8.84 -16.97
CA TYR A 101 -9.78 9.22 -16.26
C TYR A 101 -9.80 8.72 -14.81
N ASP A 102 -10.91 8.91 -14.09
CA ASP A 102 -11.07 8.43 -12.72
C ASP A 102 -10.90 6.91 -12.63
N MET A 103 -11.46 6.16 -13.60
CA MET A 103 -11.35 4.70 -13.64
C MET A 103 -9.91 4.26 -13.94
N ASP A 104 -9.29 4.85 -14.96
CA ASP A 104 -7.89 4.58 -15.34
C ASP A 104 -6.90 4.85 -14.21
N LYS A 105 -7.26 5.71 -13.26
CA LYS A 105 -6.48 5.98 -12.05
C LYS A 105 -6.85 5.09 -10.87
N ALA A 106 -8.15 4.90 -10.61
CA ALA A 106 -8.61 4.20 -9.43
C ALA A 106 -8.21 2.71 -9.43
N ILE A 107 -8.24 2.04 -10.59
CA ILE A 107 -7.88 0.61 -10.65
C ILE A 107 -6.41 0.39 -10.27
N PRO A 108 -5.43 1.04 -10.92
CA PRO A 108 -4.03 0.92 -10.52
C PRO A 108 -3.75 1.39 -9.08
N ASP A 109 -4.47 2.40 -8.60
CA ASP A 109 -4.30 2.90 -7.22
C ASP A 109 -4.71 1.85 -6.18
N ILE A 110 -5.75 1.06 -6.45
CA ILE A 110 -6.19 -0.03 -5.57
C ILE A 110 -5.16 -1.16 -5.55
N ASP A 111 -4.64 -1.57 -6.72
CA ASP A 111 -3.56 -2.56 -6.80
C ASP A 111 -2.28 -2.05 -6.12
N GLY A 112 -1.96 -0.76 -6.34
CA GLY A 112 -0.86 -0.06 -5.68
C GLY A 112 -0.99 -0.05 -4.17
N TRP A 113 -2.21 0.13 -3.64
CA TRP A 113 -2.49 0.06 -2.21
C TRP A 113 -2.34 -1.35 -1.65
N LYS A 114 -2.87 -2.38 -2.33
CA LYS A 114 -2.67 -3.78 -1.94
C LYS A 114 -1.18 -4.14 -1.91
N ALA A 115 -0.43 -3.76 -2.95
CA ALA A 115 1.01 -3.96 -3.00
C ALA A 115 1.77 -3.17 -1.92
N HIS A 116 1.27 -1.99 -1.53
CA HIS A 116 1.84 -1.23 -0.42
C HIS A 116 1.69 -1.97 0.91
N ILE A 117 0.51 -2.51 1.21
CA ILE A 117 0.28 -3.33 2.43
C ILE A 117 1.21 -4.55 2.45
N LEU A 118 1.38 -5.21 1.30
CA LEU A 118 2.31 -6.33 1.16
C LEU A 118 3.75 -5.93 1.49
N ARG A 119 4.22 -4.80 0.94
CA ARG A 119 5.56 -4.28 1.21
C ARG A 119 5.72 -3.86 2.67
N GLU A 120 4.70 -3.29 3.30
CA GLU A 120 4.71 -2.92 4.71
C GLU A 120 4.98 -4.15 5.59
N VAL A 121 4.21 -5.24 5.42
CA VAL A 121 4.41 -6.48 6.20
C VAL A 121 5.76 -7.13 5.91
N HIS A 122 6.22 -7.10 4.65
CA HIS A 122 7.54 -7.62 4.29
C HIS A 122 8.67 -6.82 4.95
N GLN A 123 8.59 -5.48 4.92
CA GLN A 123 9.55 -4.60 5.57
C GLN A 123 9.54 -4.79 7.09
N ASP A 124 8.38 -4.96 7.70
CA ASP A 124 8.26 -5.22 9.13
C ASP A 124 8.92 -6.55 9.54
N THR A 125 8.70 -7.60 8.74
CA THR A 125 9.38 -8.90 8.91
C THR A 125 10.90 -8.75 8.81
N ALA A 126 11.39 -7.99 7.82
CA ALA A 126 12.81 -7.76 7.64
C ALA A 126 13.41 -6.94 8.80
N LYS A 127 12.71 -5.91 9.27
CA LYS A 127 13.13 -5.08 10.41
C LYS A 127 13.23 -5.92 11.69
N SER A 128 12.20 -6.71 11.99
CA SER A 128 12.20 -7.61 13.15
C SER A 128 13.37 -8.59 13.10
N ALA A 129 13.64 -9.19 11.94
CA ALA A 129 14.78 -10.09 11.77
C ALA A 129 16.13 -9.38 12.01
N VAL A 130 16.29 -8.13 11.59
CA VAL A 130 17.52 -7.35 11.86
C VAL A 130 17.67 -7.06 13.35
N ILE A 131 16.59 -6.65 14.02
CA ILE A 131 16.60 -6.34 15.46
C ILE A 131 16.91 -7.58 16.29
N GLU A 132 16.28 -8.73 15.98
CA GLU A 132 16.51 -10.00 16.67
C GLU A 132 17.96 -10.51 16.57
N ASN A 133 18.62 -10.23 15.44
CA ASN A 133 19.99 -10.69 15.17
C ASN A 133 21.05 -9.60 15.39
N LEU A 134 20.69 -8.48 16.01
CA LEU A 134 21.59 -7.36 16.25
C LEU A 134 22.62 -7.74 17.33
N ALA A 135 23.92 -7.63 17.00
CA ALA A 135 24.99 -7.84 17.97
C ALA A 135 25.18 -6.61 18.89
N ASN A 136 25.74 -6.80 20.08
CA ASN A 136 25.94 -5.72 21.07
C ASN A 136 26.83 -4.56 20.57
N ASN A 137 27.62 -4.78 19.52
CA ASN A 137 28.47 -3.76 18.89
C ASN A 137 27.88 -3.22 17.56
N GLN A 138 26.60 -3.49 17.29
CA GLN A 138 25.91 -3.05 16.09
C GLN A 138 24.75 -2.14 16.46
N VAL A 139 24.44 -1.22 15.54
CA VAL A 139 23.28 -0.33 15.64
C VAL A 139 22.49 -0.40 14.34
N LEU A 140 21.17 -0.50 14.44
CA LEU A 140 20.26 -0.32 13.32
C LEU A 140 19.82 1.14 13.29
N ILE A 141 20.14 1.84 12.21
CA ILE A 141 19.69 3.22 11.99
C ILE A 141 18.49 3.21 11.05
N ILE A 142 17.36 3.72 11.52
CA ILE A 142 16.16 3.95 10.73
C ILE A 142 16.03 5.45 10.50
N MET A 143 15.99 5.87 9.24
CA MET A 143 15.83 7.28 8.88
C MET A 143 14.56 7.46 8.07
N ASP A 144 13.77 8.48 8.42
CA ASP A 144 12.62 8.89 7.62
C ASP A 144 12.53 10.41 7.51
N TRP A 145 11.93 10.89 6.45
CA TRP A 145 11.68 12.31 6.26
C TRP A 145 10.56 12.78 7.18
N ALA A 146 10.84 13.81 7.96
CA ALA A 146 9.80 14.45 8.76
C ALA A 146 8.91 15.34 7.89
N MET A 147 7.69 15.59 8.36
CA MET A 147 6.85 16.67 7.86
C MET A 147 7.63 17.98 7.85
N LYS A 148 7.77 18.65 6.69
CA LYS A 148 8.58 19.87 6.54
C LYS A 148 8.33 20.88 7.67
N PHE A 149 9.42 21.43 8.20
CA PHE A 149 9.35 22.47 9.21
C PHE A 149 8.98 23.82 8.56
N LEU A 150 7.92 24.45 9.07
CA LEU A 150 7.44 25.74 8.62
C LEU A 150 7.75 26.81 9.69
N PRO A 151 8.72 27.70 9.45
CA PRO A 151 9.12 28.68 10.47
C PRO A 151 8.05 29.74 10.79
N ILE A 152 7.06 29.92 9.92
CA ILE A 152 6.13 31.08 9.94
C ILE A 152 4.67 30.67 10.23
N GLY A 153 4.34 29.36 10.28
CA GLY A 153 2.96 28.90 10.48
C GLY A 153 2.87 27.62 11.31
N TYR A 154 2.03 27.63 12.35
CA TYR A 154 1.78 26.47 13.21
C TYR A 154 0.92 25.39 12.52
N ARG A 155 0.09 25.76 11.53
CA ARG A 155 -0.78 24.83 10.77
C ARG A 155 -0.95 25.29 9.33
N GLU A 156 -0.96 24.33 8.39
CA GLU A 156 -1.36 24.54 7.00
C GLU A 156 -2.58 23.67 6.65
N THR A 157 -3.29 24.06 5.59
CA THR A 157 -4.34 23.20 5.00
C THR A 157 -3.69 22.08 4.19
N GLN A 158 -4.35 20.91 4.10
CA GLN A 158 -3.85 19.75 3.34
C GLN A 158 -3.58 20.05 1.85
N ARG A 159 -4.16 21.11 1.27
CA ARG A 159 -3.82 21.59 -0.09
C ARG A 159 -2.50 22.39 -0.13
N GLY A 160 -2.19 23.18 0.90
CA GLY A 160 -0.89 23.87 1.04
C GLY A 160 0.26 22.89 1.31
N TRP A 161 -0.05 21.79 2.01
CA TRP A 161 0.85 20.68 2.34
C TRP A 161 1.58 20.06 1.14
N PHE A 162 0.89 19.86 0.02
CA PHE A 162 1.49 19.30 -1.20
C PHE A 162 2.29 20.36 -1.98
N GLY A 163 2.04 21.65 -1.77
CA GLY A 163 2.77 22.79 -2.33
C GLY A 163 4.01 23.15 -1.51
N LYS A 164 4.95 22.21 -1.39
CA LYS A 164 6.11 22.19 -0.49
C LYS A 164 6.90 23.53 -0.34
N LYS A 165 6.47 24.43 0.56
CA LYS A 165 7.36 25.43 1.21
C LYS A 165 7.80 24.90 2.59
N GLY A 166 8.95 25.32 3.09
CA GLY A 166 9.49 24.86 4.40
C GLY A 166 10.81 24.09 4.32
N LYS A 167 11.48 23.99 5.47
CA LYS A 167 12.79 23.32 5.62
C LYS A 167 12.59 21.82 5.73
N SER A 168 13.32 21.07 4.90
CA SER A 168 13.37 19.61 4.99
C SER A 168 14.24 19.19 6.17
N TRP A 169 13.85 18.13 6.84
CA TRP A 169 14.54 17.54 7.98
C TRP A 169 14.15 16.08 8.06
N HIS A 170 15.00 15.29 8.70
CA HIS A 170 14.78 13.86 8.86
C HIS A 170 14.82 13.50 10.34
N VAL A 171 14.09 12.44 10.66
CA VAL A 171 14.16 11.76 11.95
C VAL A 171 15.10 10.59 11.78
N SER A 172 16.04 10.46 12.71
CA SER A 172 16.89 9.28 12.84
C SER A 172 16.55 8.57 14.14
N VAL A 173 16.34 7.27 14.05
CA VAL A 173 16.16 6.37 15.19
C VAL A 173 17.32 5.39 15.17
N ALA A 174 18.09 5.35 16.24
CA ALA A 174 19.14 4.37 16.46
C ALA A 174 18.60 3.29 17.40
N VAL A 175 18.64 2.04 16.96
CA VAL A 175 18.22 0.87 17.75
C VAL A 175 19.46 0.03 18.02
N GLN A 176 19.74 -0.23 19.29
CA GLN A 176 20.86 -1.08 19.73
C GLN A 176 20.39 -2.08 20.79
N LYS A 177 21.26 -3.04 21.11
CA LYS A 177 21.04 -3.99 22.19
C LYS A 177 21.88 -3.58 23.39
N GLY A 178 21.23 -3.36 24.53
CA GLY A 178 21.88 -3.06 25.80
C GLY A 178 22.68 -4.26 26.33
N ASP A 179 23.51 -4.00 27.34
CA ASP A 179 24.34 -5.05 27.97
C ASP A 179 23.50 -6.13 28.68
N ASP A 180 22.29 -5.79 29.11
CA ASP A 180 21.29 -6.70 29.68
C ASP A 180 20.52 -7.51 28.63
N GLY A 181 20.77 -7.23 27.34
CA GLY A 181 20.10 -7.86 26.21
C GLY A 181 18.77 -7.22 25.82
N GLU A 182 18.34 -6.17 26.51
CA GLU A 182 17.15 -5.40 26.17
C GLU A 182 17.41 -4.50 24.95
N ILE A 183 16.34 -4.11 24.27
CA ILE A 183 16.43 -3.19 23.13
C ILE A 183 16.43 -1.75 23.64
N GLU A 184 17.48 -1.01 23.29
CA GLU A 184 17.61 0.41 23.56
C GLU A 184 17.33 1.20 22.29
N VAL A 185 16.58 2.30 22.42
CA VAL A 185 16.18 3.14 21.29
C VAL A 185 16.53 4.59 21.60
N GLU A 186 17.38 5.18 20.76
CA GLU A 186 17.72 6.60 20.80
C GLU A 186 17.11 7.33 19.60
N PHE A 187 16.59 8.54 19.86
CA PHE A 187 15.88 9.34 18.87
C PHE A 187 16.57 10.69 18.68
N GLN A 188 16.88 11.03 17.44
CA GLN A 188 17.48 12.32 17.11
C GLN A 188 16.74 13.00 15.95
N LEU A 189 16.47 14.31 16.15
CA LEU A 189 15.94 15.19 15.12
C LEU A 189 17.09 15.88 14.41
N CYS A 190 17.23 15.65 13.12
CA CYS A 190 18.32 16.20 12.33
C CYS A 190 17.77 17.16 11.27
N LEU A 191 18.14 18.44 11.38
CA LEU A 191 17.86 19.41 10.32
C LEU A 191 18.63 18.98 9.06
N GLY A 192 17.92 18.88 7.94
CA GLY A 192 18.55 18.65 6.65
C GLY A 192 19.33 19.90 6.28
N VAL A 193 20.65 19.89 6.54
CA VAL A 193 21.56 20.85 5.91
C VAL A 193 21.82 20.30 4.51
N MET A 194 21.03 20.75 3.55
CA MET A 194 21.31 20.57 2.12
C MET A 194 21.56 21.93 1.52
#